data_AF-A0A4R4A4L8-F1
#
_entry.id   AF-A0A4R4A4L8-F1
#
_cell.length_a   1.000
_cell.length_b   1.000
_cell.length_c   1.000
_cell.angle_alpha   90.00
_cell.angle_beta   90.00
_cell.angle_gamma   90.00
#
_symmetry.space_group_name_H-M   'P 1'
#
loop_
_entity.id
_entity.type
_entity.pdbx_description
1 polymer ?
#
loop_
_entity_poly.entity_id
_entity_poly.type
_entity_poly.pdbx_seq_one_letter_code
_entity_poly.pdbx_strand_id
1 'polypeptide(L)'
;MTHRLHSSGLLLPADFAEPAPDLREIASTRDGRDITRGYVTPMAQLAPQDTILQARGGGDWAIYQQVKSDPQVGATLQQRRLAVTKTEWEVTPGGTRRIDQRAAELLKQTLDRIRWDAVTAAMHWGVFYGWAVAECLWSREGERVVLDAVRVRDRTRFVFDGAGRLRLKTLANAEGEILPERKFWTFATGADHDDEPYGLGLAHWLYWPVLFKRANIKFWLIAAEKFGSPTALGVFPPGATATEQQKLLTTLQAIQTDAGVILPEGMTIDLLETKRTGGADYAALCDYMDAAIAKLTLGQVMTSEAVGGQYKAEVQDGVKDDLVKSDADLLCDSFNRGPVRWLVDFNYPGAAYPKVWRRVDDDNDIPPDALNAYAMGVERLARLMPIPARHIYEITKIPEPSGEEALLTPPTAPTQAGGLQSGSLDADPPAFAESDGEGAQALIDAEGERDPGWGQVMDELLAPLFSALAEGQAPEQILARMDEWYPAMDDGALVDLLTRAIAAAEASGRLEVGGRA
;
A
#
# COMPACT_ATOMS: atom_id res chain seq x y z
N MET A 1 -42.27 -46.16 2.88
CA MET A 1 -40.98 -45.66 2.37
C MET A 1 -40.41 -44.74 3.41
N THR A 2 -39.27 -45.12 4.00
CA THR A 2 -38.53 -44.31 4.98
C THR A 2 -37.95 -43.09 4.26
N HIS A 3 -38.21 -41.90 4.77
CA HIS A 3 -37.65 -40.64 4.26
C HIS A 3 -36.74 -40.04 5.33
N ARG A 4 -35.64 -39.41 4.93
CA ARG A 4 -34.74 -38.65 5.79
C ARG A 4 -34.85 -37.16 5.46
N LEU A 5 -34.75 -36.32 6.48
CA LEU A 5 -34.74 -34.87 6.30
C LEU A 5 -33.33 -34.44 5.84
N HIS A 6 -33.22 -33.89 4.64
CA HIS A 6 -31.98 -33.34 4.10
C HIS A 6 -31.68 -31.98 4.75
N SER A 7 -30.41 -31.55 4.74
CA SER A 7 -29.95 -30.26 5.32
C SER A 7 -30.63 -29.03 4.70
N SER A 8 -31.22 -29.16 3.52
CA SER A 8 -32.02 -28.14 2.85
C SER A 8 -33.52 -28.12 3.26
N GLY A 9 -33.93 -28.98 4.19
CA GLY A 9 -35.31 -29.08 4.67
C GLY A 9 -36.24 -29.96 3.82
N LEU A 10 -35.73 -30.58 2.75
CA LEU A 10 -36.50 -31.50 1.89
C LEU A 10 -36.50 -32.93 2.44
N LEU A 11 -37.65 -33.62 2.37
CA LEU A 11 -37.76 -35.05 2.71
C LEU A 11 -37.33 -35.89 1.51
N LEU A 12 -36.15 -36.51 1.61
CA LEU A 12 -35.62 -37.38 0.57
C LEU A 12 -35.82 -38.85 0.96
N PRO A 13 -36.07 -39.76 -0.01
CA PRO A 13 -36.05 -41.19 0.25
C PRO A 13 -34.76 -41.62 0.95
N ALA A 14 -34.84 -42.59 1.88
CA ALA A 14 -33.67 -43.04 2.67
C ALA A 14 -32.54 -43.63 1.81
N ASP A 15 -32.86 -44.09 0.60
CA ASP A 15 -31.98 -44.63 -0.43
C ASP A 15 -31.49 -43.58 -1.44
N PHE A 16 -31.87 -42.31 -1.28
CA PHE A 16 -31.39 -41.22 -2.13
C PHE A 16 -29.90 -40.96 -1.87
N ALA A 17 -29.06 -41.42 -2.79
CA ALA A 17 -27.65 -41.05 -2.87
C ALA A 17 -27.52 -39.64 -3.44
N GLU A 18 -26.90 -38.73 -2.69
CA GLU A 18 -26.56 -37.42 -3.21
C GLU A 18 -25.58 -37.58 -4.39
N PRO A 19 -25.79 -36.83 -5.49
CA PRO A 19 -24.87 -36.87 -6.61
C PRO A 19 -23.48 -36.44 -6.15
N ALA A 20 -22.46 -37.22 -6.54
CA ALA A 20 -21.07 -36.84 -6.28
C ALA A 20 -20.79 -35.45 -6.88
N PRO A 21 -19.96 -34.61 -6.23
CA PRO A 21 -19.60 -33.31 -6.78
C PRO A 21 -18.95 -33.47 -8.16
N ASP A 22 -19.30 -32.60 -9.11
CA ASP A 22 -18.62 -32.57 -10.41
C ASP A 22 -17.20 -32.04 -10.19
N LEU A 23 -16.20 -32.86 -10.52
CA LEU A 23 -14.79 -32.56 -10.33
C LEU A 23 -14.16 -31.84 -11.53
N ARG A 24 -14.93 -31.59 -12.59
CA ARG A 24 -14.43 -30.96 -13.82
C ARG A 24 -14.48 -29.44 -13.72
N GLU A 25 -13.46 -28.78 -14.27
CA GLU A 25 -13.53 -27.36 -14.60
C GLU A 25 -14.48 -27.18 -15.80
N ILE A 26 -15.58 -26.45 -15.62
CA ILE A 26 -16.62 -26.27 -16.65
C ILE A 26 -16.39 -25.01 -17.49
N ALA A 27 -15.94 -23.92 -16.85
CA ALA A 27 -15.73 -22.61 -17.44
C ALA A 27 -14.23 -22.41 -17.79
N SER A 28 -13.63 -23.38 -18.47
CA SER A 28 -12.23 -23.28 -18.88
C SER A 28 -12.08 -22.30 -20.04
N THR A 29 -10.99 -21.55 -20.08
CA THR A 29 -10.63 -20.70 -21.23
C THR A 29 -9.92 -21.46 -22.35
N ARG A 30 -9.60 -22.75 -22.12
CA ARG A 30 -8.72 -23.56 -22.97
C ARG A 30 -9.45 -24.44 -23.98
N ASP A 31 -10.77 -24.52 -23.88
CA ASP A 31 -11.61 -25.45 -24.67
C ASP A 31 -12.42 -24.74 -25.77
N GLY A 32 -12.14 -23.46 -26.02
CA GLY A 32 -12.82 -22.64 -27.02
C GLY A 32 -14.21 -22.16 -26.62
N ARG A 33 -14.62 -22.33 -25.35
CA ARG A 33 -15.87 -21.77 -24.80
C ARG A 33 -15.74 -20.31 -24.35
N ASP A 34 -14.51 -19.79 -24.29
CA ASP A 34 -14.25 -18.41 -23.91
C ASP A 34 -14.77 -17.42 -24.96
N ILE A 35 -15.78 -16.65 -24.58
CA ILE A 35 -16.38 -15.61 -25.43
C ILE A 35 -15.59 -14.29 -25.36
N THR A 36 -14.66 -14.14 -24.42
CA THR A 36 -13.96 -12.88 -24.14
C THR A 36 -12.67 -12.72 -24.97
N ARG A 37 -12.01 -13.82 -25.35
CA ARG A 37 -10.75 -13.82 -26.15
C ARG A 37 -10.93 -14.20 -27.62
N GLY A 38 -12.17 -14.45 -28.06
CA GLY A 38 -12.44 -15.05 -29.36
C GLY A 38 -11.89 -16.47 -29.46
N TYR A 39 -11.98 -17.10 -30.64
CA TYR A 39 -11.46 -18.46 -30.81
C TYR A 39 -9.93 -18.46 -30.88
N VAL A 40 -9.27 -18.85 -29.79
CA VAL A 40 -7.82 -19.05 -29.72
C VAL A 40 -7.51 -20.53 -29.86
N THR A 41 -6.64 -20.90 -30.81
CA THR A 41 -6.18 -22.30 -30.88
C THR A 41 -5.24 -22.62 -29.72
N PRO A 42 -5.12 -23.89 -29.28
CA PRO A 42 -4.22 -24.26 -28.18
C PRO A 42 -2.74 -23.88 -28.39
N MET A 43 -2.33 -23.65 -29.65
CA MET A 43 -0.98 -23.25 -30.02
C MET A 43 -0.85 -21.76 -30.36
N ALA A 44 -1.95 -21.02 -30.50
CA ALA A 44 -1.90 -19.58 -30.72
C ALA A 44 -1.41 -18.86 -29.46
N GLN A 45 -0.72 -17.75 -29.66
CA GLN A 45 -0.26 -16.89 -28.57
C GLN A 45 -1.45 -16.16 -27.95
N LEU A 46 -1.50 -16.14 -26.62
CA LEU A 46 -2.39 -15.27 -25.88
C LEU A 46 -1.78 -13.87 -25.82
N ALA A 47 -2.53 -12.89 -26.33
CA ALA A 47 -2.24 -11.48 -26.12
C ALA A 47 -2.71 -11.04 -24.72
N PRO A 48 -2.01 -10.11 -24.05
CA PRO A 48 -2.49 -9.53 -22.80
C PRO A 48 -3.78 -8.72 -23.05
N GLN A 49 -4.74 -8.80 -22.13
CA GLN A 49 -5.99 -8.02 -22.15
C GLN A 49 -5.87 -6.62 -21.55
N ASP A 50 -4.72 -6.30 -20.96
CA ASP A 50 -4.42 -4.95 -20.46
C ASP A 50 -4.62 -3.91 -21.57
N THR A 51 -5.60 -3.02 -21.37
CA THR A 51 -6.04 -2.05 -22.39
C THR A 51 -4.98 -1.01 -22.71
N ILE A 52 -4.07 -0.69 -21.77
CA ILE A 52 -2.96 0.23 -22.02
C ILE A 52 -1.90 -0.46 -22.88
N LEU A 53 -1.59 -1.72 -22.60
CA LEU A 53 -0.70 -2.50 -23.45
C LEU A 53 -1.27 -2.63 -24.86
N GLN A 54 -2.55 -2.97 -25.01
CA GLN A 54 -3.19 -3.12 -26.31
C GLN A 54 -3.26 -1.79 -27.09
N ALA A 55 -3.76 -0.72 -26.47
CA ALA A 55 -4.04 0.54 -27.16
C ALA A 55 -2.82 1.43 -27.34
N ARG A 56 -1.79 1.31 -26.49
CA ARG A 56 -0.62 2.21 -26.48
C ARG A 56 0.71 1.48 -26.61
N GLY A 57 0.82 0.26 -26.08
CA GLY A 57 2.04 -0.53 -26.08
C GLY A 57 2.18 -1.53 -27.24
N GLY A 58 1.17 -1.69 -28.09
CA GLY A 58 1.15 -2.73 -29.13
C GLY A 58 1.22 -4.16 -28.57
N GLY A 59 0.77 -4.36 -27.33
CA GLY A 59 0.89 -5.62 -26.59
C GLY A 59 2.25 -5.84 -25.91
N ASP A 60 3.15 -4.85 -25.91
CA ASP A 60 4.49 -4.95 -25.31
C ASP A 60 4.62 -4.13 -24.00
N TRP A 61 5.18 -4.76 -22.97
CA TRP A 61 5.51 -4.15 -21.68
C TRP A 61 6.60 -3.06 -21.76
N ALA A 62 7.25 -2.85 -22.91
CA ALA A 62 8.21 -1.78 -23.13
C ALA A 62 7.65 -0.39 -22.77
N ILE A 63 6.36 -0.15 -22.98
CA ILE A 63 5.71 1.12 -22.59
C ILE A 63 5.80 1.38 -21.08
N TYR A 64 5.79 0.34 -20.25
CA TYR A 64 5.92 0.44 -18.81
C TYR A 64 7.35 0.73 -18.33
N GLN A 65 8.36 0.59 -19.18
CA GLN A 65 9.70 1.13 -18.86
C GLN A 65 9.67 2.65 -18.77
N GLN A 66 8.81 3.32 -19.56
CA GLN A 66 8.62 4.75 -19.45
C GLN A 66 7.94 5.10 -18.13
N VAL A 67 6.97 4.31 -17.65
CA VAL A 67 6.33 4.54 -16.34
C VAL A 67 7.36 4.38 -15.22
N LYS A 68 8.17 3.32 -15.30
CA LYS A 68 9.23 3.02 -14.33
C LYS A 68 10.30 4.11 -14.22
N SER A 69 10.55 4.89 -15.27
CA SER A 69 11.54 5.97 -15.23
C SER A 69 11.07 7.24 -14.53
N ASP A 70 9.83 7.30 -14.05
CA ASP A 70 9.39 8.36 -13.15
C ASP A 70 10.01 8.19 -11.75
N PRO A 71 10.59 9.25 -11.15
CA PRO A 71 11.29 9.14 -9.87
C PRO A 71 10.37 8.76 -8.71
N GLN A 72 9.11 9.20 -8.70
CA GLN A 72 8.16 8.88 -7.64
C GLN A 72 7.78 7.40 -7.71
N VAL A 73 7.53 6.88 -8.92
CA VAL A 73 7.30 5.44 -9.14
C VAL A 73 8.51 4.62 -8.69
N GLY A 74 9.72 5.06 -9.05
CA GLY A 74 10.96 4.39 -8.65
C GLY A 74 11.13 4.29 -7.14
N ALA A 75 10.90 5.41 -6.43
CA ALA A 75 11.04 5.50 -4.98
C ALA A 75 10.00 4.65 -4.23
N THR A 76 8.71 4.76 -4.60
CA THR A 76 7.62 4.03 -3.91
C THR A 76 7.71 2.53 -4.14
N LEU A 77 8.04 2.07 -5.36
CA LEU A 77 8.27 0.65 -5.63
C LEU A 77 9.51 0.10 -4.91
N GLN A 78 10.56 0.92 -4.78
CA GLN A 78 11.73 0.54 -3.99
C GLN A 78 11.34 0.35 -2.51
N GLN A 79 10.58 1.28 -1.93
CA GLN A 79 10.11 1.18 -0.55
C GLN A 79 9.28 -0.10 -0.33
N ARG A 80 8.26 -0.36 -1.17
CA ARG A 80 7.40 -1.55 -1.07
C ARG A 80 8.20 -2.85 -1.20
N ARG A 81 9.11 -2.92 -2.16
CA ARG A 81 9.97 -4.09 -2.37
C ARG A 81 10.92 -4.33 -1.20
N LEU A 82 11.57 -3.27 -0.70
CA LEU A 82 12.48 -3.37 0.45
C LEU A 82 11.72 -3.82 1.71
N ALA A 83 10.49 -3.36 1.88
CA ALA A 83 9.63 -3.77 2.99
C ALA A 83 9.31 -5.27 2.96
N VAL A 84 9.11 -5.88 1.77
CA VAL A 84 8.95 -7.34 1.64
C VAL A 84 10.26 -8.08 1.93
N THR A 85 11.40 -7.57 1.44
CA THR A 85 12.68 -8.28 1.58
C THR A 85 13.34 -8.13 2.95
N LYS A 86 13.02 -7.07 3.71
CA LYS A 86 13.50 -6.94 5.09
C LYS A 86 12.82 -7.92 6.04
N THR A 87 11.66 -8.45 5.65
CA THR A 87 10.88 -9.37 6.47
C THR A 87 11.54 -10.74 6.50
N GLU A 88 11.80 -11.25 7.70
CA GLU A 88 12.36 -12.58 7.90
C GLU A 88 11.45 -13.68 7.32
N TRP A 89 12.05 -14.73 6.80
CA TRP A 89 11.33 -15.88 6.26
C TRP A 89 11.49 -17.10 7.16
N GLU A 90 10.48 -17.96 7.12
CA GLU A 90 10.47 -19.21 7.88
C GLU A 90 10.00 -20.37 6.98
N VAL A 91 10.51 -21.56 7.26
CA VAL A 91 10.06 -22.81 6.63
C VAL A 91 9.36 -23.68 7.65
N THR A 92 8.08 -23.97 7.39
CA THR A 92 7.27 -24.88 8.21
C THR A 92 7.17 -26.26 7.55
N PRO A 93 7.38 -27.36 8.31
CA PRO A 93 7.17 -28.71 7.78
C PRO A 93 5.71 -28.97 7.38
N GLY A 94 5.50 -29.69 6.28
CA GLY A 94 4.16 -30.06 5.83
C GLY A 94 3.48 -31.12 6.70
N GLY A 95 4.23 -31.77 7.58
CA GLY A 95 3.76 -32.83 8.47
C GLY A 95 4.81 -33.20 9.53
N THR A 96 4.43 -34.10 10.44
CA THR A 96 5.26 -34.49 11.59
C THR A 96 6.19 -35.67 11.31
N ARG A 97 6.05 -36.36 10.16
CA ARG A 97 6.86 -37.55 9.85
C ARG A 97 8.31 -37.15 9.60
N ARG A 98 9.23 -38.08 9.85
CA ARG A 98 10.66 -37.87 9.61
C ARG A 98 10.98 -37.44 8.16
N ILE A 99 10.24 -37.97 7.18
CA ILE A 99 10.41 -37.58 5.77
C ILE A 99 9.97 -36.13 5.52
N ASP A 100 8.91 -35.67 6.19
CA ASP A 100 8.37 -34.31 6.08
C ASP A 100 9.33 -33.29 6.71
N GLN A 101 9.90 -33.62 7.88
CA GLN A 101 10.92 -32.80 8.54
C GLN A 101 12.20 -32.69 7.70
N ARG A 102 12.64 -33.78 7.06
CA ARG A 102 13.80 -33.76 6.15
C ARG A 102 13.55 -32.95 4.88
N ALA A 103 12.32 -32.96 4.38
CA ALA A 103 11.93 -32.13 3.23
C ALA A 103 11.95 -30.64 3.60
N ALA A 104 11.47 -30.27 4.78
CA ALA A 104 11.53 -28.91 5.31
C ALA A 104 12.99 -28.44 5.49
N GLU A 105 13.83 -29.28 6.08
CA GLU A 105 15.26 -28.99 6.26
C GLU A 105 15.98 -28.80 4.92
N LEU A 106 15.68 -29.63 3.92
CA LEU A 106 16.22 -29.46 2.57
C LEU A 106 15.79 -28.13 1.94
N LEU A 107 14.53 -27.74 2.11
CA LEU A 107 14.04 -26.45 1.62
C LEU A 107 14.76 -25.31 2.31
N LYS A 108 14.89 -25.34 3.64
CA LYS A 108 15.61 -24.31 4.41
C LYS A 108 17.07 -24.16 3.92
N GLN A 109 17.81 -25.26 3.83
CA GLN A 109 19.19 -25.27 3.31
C GLN A 109 19.27 -24.73 1.87
N THR A 110 18.27 -25.04 1.05
CA THR A 110 18.19 -24.53 -0.33
C THR A 110 18.02 -23.01 -0.33
N LEU A 111 17.11 -22.48 0.49
CA LEU A 111 16.84 -21.05 0.62
C LEU A 111 18.05 -20.29 1.19
N ASP A 112 18.75 -20.85 2.17
CA ASP A 112 19.98 -20.28 2.74
C ASP A 112 21.12 -20.18 1.70
N ARG A 113 21.18 -21.13 0.76
CA ARG A 113 22.22 -21.15 -0.27
C ARG A 113 21.92 -20.23 -1.43
N ILE A 114 20.67 -20.17 -1.88
CA ILE A 114 20.29 -19.23 -2.94
C ILE A 114 20.21 -17.83 -2.34
N ARG A 115 20.41 -16.80 -3.17
CA ARG A 115 20.21 -15.40 -2.72
C ARG A 115 18.71 -15.11 -2.63
N TRP A 116 18.02 -15.72 -1.67
CA TRP A 116 16.55 -15.73 -1.60
C TRP A 116 15.97 -14.32 -1.63
N ASP A 117 16.48 -13.40 -0.83
CA ASP A 117 16.00 -12.01 -0.83
C ASP A 117 16.24 -11.29 -2.16
N ALA A 118 17.37 -11.54 -2.82
CA ALA A 118 17.63 -10.97 -4.15
C ALA A 118 16.69 -11.55 -5.22
N VAL A 119 16.35 -12.83 -5.10
CA VAL A 119 15.36 -13.50 -5.97
C VAL A 119 13.96 -12.96 -5.69
N THR A 120 13.56 -12.84 -4.42
CA THR A 120 12.29 -12.25 -4.00
C THR A 120 12.17 -10.81 -4.51
N ALA A 121 13.19 -9.97 -4.32
CA ALA A 121 13.24 -8.61 -4.85
C ALA A 121 13.05 -8.56 -6.37
N ALA A 122 13.71 -9.46 -7.11
CA ALA A 122 13.63 -9.49 -8.56
C ALA A 122 12.25 -10.00 -9.03
N MET A 123 11.69 -11.03 -8.39
CA MET A 123 10.35 -11.56 -8.67
C MET A 123 9.24 -10.59 -8.29
N HIS A 124 9.43 -9.77 -7.25
CA HIS A 124 8.47 -8.75 -6.81
C HIS A 124 8.14 -7.72 -7.89
N TRP A 125 9.06 -7.48 -8.85
CA TRP A 125 8.73 -6.70 -10.06
C TRP A 125 7.55 -7.28 -10.85
N GLY A 126 7.17 -8.55 -10.65
CA GLY A 126 5.92 -9.11 -11.16
C GLY A 126 4.67 -8.35 -10.73
N VAL A 127 4.64 -7.79 -9.52
CA VAL A 127 3.52 -6.93 -9.04
C VAL A 127 3.40 -5.67 -9.90
N PHE A 128 4.53 -5.09 -10.33
CA PHE A 128 4.51 -3.92 -11.21
C PHE A 128 3.98 -4.25 -12.60
N TYR A 129 4.41 -5.36 -13.22
CA TYR A 129 4.03 -5.68 -14.60
C TYR A 129 2.80 -6.61 -14.74
N GLY A 130 2.29 -7.15 -13.63
CA GLY A 130 1.16 -8.08 -13.57
C GLY A 130 1.58 -9.55 -13.44
N TRP A 131 2.78 -9.89 -13.87
CA TRP A 131 3.29 -11.26 -13.79
C TRP A 131 4.82 -11.30 -13.82
N ALA A 132 5.42 -12.39 -13.33
CA ALA A 132 6.86 -12.62 -13.42
C ALA A 132 7.19 -14.07 -13.78
N VAL A 133 8.43 -14.26 -14.26
CA VAL A 133 8.98 -15.56 -14.64
C VAL A 133 10.43 -15.68 -14.20
N ALA A 134 10.78 -16.81 -13.59
CA ALA A 134 12.14 -17.16 -13.24
C ALA A 134 12.48 -18.58 -13.66
N GLU A 135 13.72 -18.79 -14.06
CA GLU A 135 14.26 -20.12 -14.37
C GLU A 135 14.90 -20.74 -13.14
N CYS A 136 14.46 -21.94 -12.77
CA CYS A 136 15.07 -22.77 -11.75
C CYS A 136 16.27 -23.53 -12.35
N LEU A 137 17.46 -23.27 -11.84
CA LEU A 137 18.68 -23.98 -12.22
C LEU A 137 18.90 -25.14 -11.25
N TRP A 138 18.48 -26.32 -11.68
CA TRP A 138 18.67 -27.56 -10.95
C TRP A 138 20.09 -28.10 -11.13
N SER A 139 20.65 -28.64 -10.06
CA SER A 139 21.93 -29.35 -10.04
C SER A 139 21.80 -30.66 -9.26
N ARG A 140 22.85 -31.48 -9.27
CA ARG A 140 22.93 -32.71 -8.48
C ARG A 140 24.05 -32.61 -7.45
N GLU A 141 23.75 -32.94 -6.21
CA GLU A 141 24.70 -33.07 -5.11
C GLU A 141 24.60 -34.46 -4.52
N GLY A 142 25.53 -35.33 -4.90
CA GLY A 142 25.41 -36.77 -4.64
C GLY A 142 24.14 -37.34 -5.27
N GLU A 143 23.28 -37.93 -4.45
CA GLU A 143 21.99 -38.48 -4.89
C GLU A 143 20.85 -37.46 -4.87
N ARG A 144 21.09 -36.23 -4.36
CA ARG A 144 20.05 -35.22 -4.22
C ARG A 144 20.00 -34.29 -5.42
N VAL A 145 18.78 -33.91 -5.81
CA VAL A 145 18.55 -32.81 -6.76
C VAL A 145 18.39 -31.54 -5.95
N VAL A 146 19.18 -30.52 -6.27
CA VAL A 146 19.18 -29.26 -5.51
C VAL A 146 18.93 -28.08 -6.43
N LEU A 147 18.31 -27.02 -5.90
CA LEU A 147 18.13 -25.77 -6.63
C LEU A 147 19.38 -24.90 -6.45
N ASP A 148 20.25 -24.86 -7.46
CA ASP A 148 21.52 -24.13 -7.42
C ASP A 148 21.30 -22.62 -7.50
N ALA A 149 20.40 -22.19 -8.37
CA ALA A 149 20.04 -20.78 -8.50
C ALA A 149 18.64 -20.60 -9.09
N VAL A 150 18.04 -19.45 -8.81
CA VAL A 150 16.83 -18.96 -9.46
C VAL A 150 17.17 -17.70 -10.23
N ARG A 151 16.99 -17.73 -11.55
CA ARG A 151 17.27 -16.57 -12.43
C ARG A 151 15.96 -15.96 -12.90
N VAL A 152 15.58 -14.84 -12.32
CA VAL A 152 14.46 -14.03 -12.81
C VAL A 152 14.77 -13.56 -14.23
N ARG A 153 13.86 -13.84 -15.17
CA ARG A 153 14.06 -13.54 -16.58
C ARG A 153 13.19 -12.36 -16.99
N ASP A 154 13.58 -11.70 -18.08
CA ASP A 154 12.73 -10.70 -18.68
C ASP A 154 11.49 -11.38 -19.28
N ARG A 155 10.33 -10.98 -18.77
CA ARG A 155 9.00 -11.51 -19.11
C ARG A 155 8.65 -11.27 -20.58
N THR A 156 9.21 -10.24 -21.21
CA THR A 156 9.01 -9.92 -22.64
C THR A 156 9.49 -11.04 -23.56
N ARG A 157 10.36 -11.94 -23.08
CA ARG A 157 10.89 -13.10 -23.80
C ARG A 157 9.94 -14.29 -23.81
N PHE A 158 8.86 -14.24 -23.05
CA PHE A 158 7.93 -15.34 -22.85
C PHE A 158 6.53 -14.96 -23.30
N VAL A 159 5.72 -15.97 -23.56
CA VAL A 159 4.31 -15.84 -23.99
C VAL A 159 3.56 -17.09 -23.53
N PHE A 160 2.29 -16.96 -23.20
CA PHE A 160 1.40 -18.10 -22.97
C PHE A 160 0.70 -18.50 -24.27
N ASP A 161 0.51 -19.80 -24.49
CA ASP A 161 -0.36 -20.29 -25.55
C ASP A 161 -1.81 -20.44 -25.10
N GLY A 162 -2.73 -20.71 -26.03
CA GLY A 162 -4.16 -20.91 -25.74
C GLY A 162 -4.46 -22.08 -24.80
N ALA A 163 -3.50 -22.98 -24.53
CA ALA A 163 -3.61 -24.01 -23.50
C ALA A 163 -3.09 -23.56 -22.12
N GLY A 164 -2.67 -22.30 -21.97
CA GLY A 164 -2.10 -21.73 -20.76
C GLY A 164 -0.66 -22.17 -20.48
N ARG A 165 0.07 -22.69 -21.48
CA ARG A 165 1.46 -23.14 -21.30
C ARG A 165 2.43 -22.03 -21.63
N LEU A 166 3.49 -21.92 -20.81
CA LEU A 166 4.56 -20.95 -21.03
C LEU A 166 5.44 -21.38 -22.21
N ARG A 167 5.69 -20.45 -23.12
CA ARG A 167 6.58 -20.61 -24.28
C ARG A 167 7.65 -19.54 -24.28
N LEU A 168 8.84 -19.90 -24.78
CA LEU A 168 9.98 -18.97 -24.91
C LEU A 168 10.10 -18.51 -26.36
N LYS A 169 9.99 -17.20 -26.58
CA LYS A 169 10.21 -16.59 -27.90
C LYS A 169 11.69 -16.59 -28.23
N THR A 170 12.03 -17.02 -29.43
CA THR A 170 13.40 -17.01 -29.97
C THR A 170 13.41 -16.33 -31.33
N LEU A 171 14.60 -15.94 -31.81
CA LEU A 171 14.72 -15.36 -33.16
C LEU A 171 14.28 -16.34 -34.25
N ALA A 172 14.47 -17.64 -34.03
CA ALA A 172 14.07 -18.69 -34.95
C ALA A 172 12.57 -19.04 -34.85
N ASN A 173 11.95 -18.79 -33.69
CA ASN A 173 10.55 -19.12 -33.42
C ASN A 173 9.89 -17.98 -32.63
N ALA A 174 9.30 -17.04 -33.37
CA ALA A 174 8.56 -15.91 -32.78
C ALA A 174 7.28 -16.35 -32.04
N GLU A 175 6.69 -17.49 -32.43
CA GLU A 175 5.55 -18.09 -31.73
C GLU A 175 5.93 -18.70 -30.38
N GLY A 176 7.23 -18.98 -30.21
CA GLY A 176 7.86 -19.50 -29.01
C GLY A 176 7.92 -21.02 -28.97
N GLU A 177 8.92 -21.57 -28.30
CA GLU A 177 9.06 -23.02 -28.08
C GLU A 177 8.49 -23.45 -26.73
N ILE A 178 7.95 -24.67 -26.66
CA ILE A 178 7.43 -25.25 -25.41
C ILE A 178 8.59 -25.48 -24.46
N LEU A 179 8.40 -25.07 -23.21
CA LEU A 179 9.40 -25.19 -22.17
C LEU A 179 9.27 -26.51 -21.39
N PRO A 180 10.38 -27.06 -20.85
CA PRO A 180 10.32 -28.23 -19.99
C PRO A 180 9.47 -27.97 -18.74
N GLU A 181 8.73 -28.99 -18.32
CA GLU A 181 8.01 -28.94 -17.04
C GLU A 181 8.97 -28.79 -15.86
N ARG A 182 8.47 -28.21 -14.75
CA ARG A 182 9.20 -28.05 -13.49
C ARG A 182 10.52 -27.25 -13.60
N LYS A 183 10.60 -26.37 -14.60
CA LYS A 183 11.80 -25.56 -14.90
C LYS A 183 11.61 -24.06 -14.64
N PHE A 184 10.40 -23.53 -14.80
CA PHE A 184 10.11 -22.11 -14.71
C PHE A 184 9.08 -21.82 -13.63
N TRP A 185 9.46 -20.99 -12.65
CA TRP A 185 8.55 -20.42 -11.66
C TRP A 185 7.88 -19.19 -12.22
N THR A 186 6.54 -19.16 -12.20
CA THR A 186 5.73 -18.04 -12.64
C THR A 186 4.66 -17.69 -11.61
N PHE A 187 4.24 -16.43 -11.61
CA PHE A 187 2.99 -15.99 -10.99
C PHE A 187 2.36 -14.88 -11.82
N ALA A 188 1.04 -14.71 -11.67
CA ALA A 188 0.26 -13.58 -12.18
C ALA A 188 -0.50 -12.93 -11.00
N THR A 189 -0.82 -11.64 -11.11
CA THR A 189 -1.48 -10.87 -10.06
C THR A 189 -2.19 -9.62 -10.61
N GLY A 190 -3.16 -9.11 -9.85
CA GLY A 190 -3.83 -7.82 -10.10
C GLY A 190 -4.99 -7.86 -11.09
N ALA A 191 -5.17 -8.95 -11.84
CA ALA A 191 -6.41 -9.17 -12.58
C ALA A 191 -7.56 -9.48 -11.59
N ASP A 192 -8.78 -9.11 -11.98
CA ASP A 192 -10.01 -9.37 -11.24
C ASP A 192 -10.57 -10.79 -11.47
N HIS A 193 -9.91 -11.58 -12.31
CA HIS A 193 -10.23 -12.97 -12.63
C HIS A 193 -8.98 -13.79 -12.97
N ASP A 194 -9.08 -15.12 -12.90
CA ASP A 194 -7.96 -16.04 -13.18
C ASP A 194 -7.73 -16.31 -14.67
N ASP A 195 -8.63 -15.85 -15.55
CA ASP A 195 -8.55 -16.06 -17.00
C ASP A 195 -7.42 -15.27 -17.69
N GLU A 196 -6.80 -14.31 -17.00
CA GLU A 196 -5.70 -13.49 -17.53
C GLU A 196 -4.33 -14.00 -17.03
N PRO A 197 -3.61 -14.81 -17.83
CA PRO A 197 -2.33 -15.39 -17.41
C PRO A 197 -1.20 -14.37 -17.22
N TYR A 198 -1.35 -13.13 -17.72
CA TYR A 198 -0.39 -12.05 -17.53
C TYR A 198 -0.73 -11.12 -16.35
N GLY A 199 -1.88 -11.33 -15.70
CA GLY A 199 -2.41 -10.43 -14.68
C GLY A 199 -2.65 -8.99 -15.17
N LEU A 200 -2.82 -8.08 -14.22
CA LEU A 200 -2.94 -6.64 -14.45
C LEU A 200 -2.11 -5.89 -13.41
N GLY A 201 -0.88 -5.54 -13.78
CA GLY A 201 0.09 -4.95 -12.85
C GLY A 201 -0.16 -3.50 -12.46
N LEU A 202 0.54 -3.04 -11.42
CA LEU A 202 0.50 -1.62 -11.00
C LEU A 202 0.84 -0.64 -12.12
N ALA A 203 1.67 -1.05 -13.09
CA ALA A 203 2.05 -0.20 -14.21
C ALA A 203 0.85 0.25 -15.06
N HIS A 204 -0.22 -0.55 -15.15
CA HIS A 204 -1.47 -0.17 -15.80
C HIS A 204 -2.07 1.08 -15.16
N TRP A 205 -2.18 1.06 -13.83
CA TRP A 205 -2.76 2.14 -13.04
C TRP A 205 -1.84 3.37 -12.97
N LEU A 206 -0.53 3.14 -12.87
CA LEU A 206 0.49 4.20 -12.79
C LEU A 206 0.72 4.92 -14.12
N TYR A 207 0.30 4.33 -15.25
CA TYR A 207 0.49 4.92 -16.57
C TYR A 207 -0.11 6.32 -16.68
N TRP A 208 -1.35 6.52 -16.21
CA TRP A 208 -2.05 7.80 -16.35
C TRP A 208 -1.46 8.92 -15.50
N PRO A 209 -1.22 8.75 -14.18
CA PRO A 209 -0.57 9.78 -13.38
C PRO A 209 0.79 10.20 -13.94
N VAL A 210 1.62 9.24 -14.37
CA VAL A 210 2.93 9.54 -14.96
C VAL A 210 2.80 10.30 -16.28
N LEU A 211 1.86 9.90 -17.15
CA LEU A 211 1.63 10.58 -18.43
C LEU A 211 1.20 12.03 -18.21
N PHE A 212 0.23 12.27 -17.32
CA PHE A 212 -0.27 13.61 -17.02
C PHE A 212 0.79 14.48 -16.35
N LYS A 213 1.53 13.93 -15.38
CA LYS A 213 2.65 14.62 -14.73
C LYS A 213 3.72 15.05 -15.75
N ARG A 214 4.12 14.15 -16.66
CA ARG A 214 5.12 14.48 -17.70
C ARG A 214 4.63 15.54 -18.67
N ALA A 215 3.38 15.44 -19.11
CA ALA A 215 2.77 16.45 -19.96
C ALA A 215 2.75 17.81 -19.26
N ASN A 216 2.39 17.83 -17.96
CA ASN A 216 2.37 19.03 -17.14
C ASN A 216 3.76 19.66 -16.97
N ILE A 217 4.79 18.86 -16.65
CA ILE A 217 6.18 19.35 -16.55
C ILE A 217 6.62 19.99 -17.86
N LYS A 218 6.28 19.38 -19.01
CA LYS A 218 6.58 19.98 -20.32
C LYS A 218 5.94 21.37 -20.46
N PHE A 219 4.67 21.52 -20.10
CA PHE A 219 3.99 22.82 -20.15
C PHE A 219 4.56 23.82 -19.15
N TRP A 220 4.97 23.35 -17.97
CA TRP A 220 5.61 24.17 -16.95
C TRP A 220 6.95 24.71 -17.46
N LEU A 221 7.80 23.87 -18.06
CA LEU A 221 9.07 24.31 -18.64
C LEU A 221 8.87 25.34 -19.76
N ILE A 222 7.89 25.14 -20.64
CA ILE A 222 7.55 26.12 -21.70
C ILE A 222 7.03 27.43 -21.09
N ALA A 223 6.21 27.35 -20.04
CA ALA A 223 5.71 28.54 -19.35
C ALA A 223 6.86 29.30 -18.64
N ALA A 224 7.79 28.59 -18.00
CA ALA A 224 8.97 29.16 -17.39
C ALA A 224 9.89 29.84 -18.42
N GLU A 225 10.09 29.21 -19.59
CA GLU A 225 10.84 29.79 -20.71
C GLU A 225 10.20 31.10 -21.19
N LYS A 226 8.88 31.12 -21.41
CA LYS A 226 8.16 32.33 -21.82
C LYS A 226 8.16 33.41 -20.75
N PHE A 227 8.19 33.05 -19.48
CA PHE A 227 8.30 34.01 -18.38
C PHE A 227 9.70 34.63 -18.32
N GLY A 228 10.76 33.82 -18.52
CA GLY A 228 12.14 34.30 -18.56
C GLY A 228 12.54 35.02 -19.86
N SER A 229 11.80 34.81 -20.94
CA SER A 229 11.98 35.47 -22.24
C SER A 229 10.62 35.84 -22.84
N PRO A 230 9.98 36.91 -22.35
CA PRO A 230 8.69 37.36 -22.87
C PRO A 230 8.81 37.75 -24.34
N THR A 231 7.76 37.48 -25.11
CA THR A 231 7.73 37.83 -26.53
C THR A 231 7.66 39.35 -26.70
N ALA A 232 8.65 39.93 -27.35
CA ALA A 232 8.66 41.37 -27.62
C ALA A 232 7.79 41.70 -28.86
N LEU A 233 6.87 42.64 -28.70
CA LEU A 233 6.02 43.21 -29.75
C LEU A 233 6.60 44.58 -30.14
N GLY A 234 7.04 44.70 -31.40
CA GLY A 234 7.37 46.00 -31.97
C GLY A 234 6.17 46.63 -32.65
N VAL A 235 5.83 47.85 -32.25
CA VAL A 235 4.78 48.66 -32.88
C VAL A 235 5.45 49.80 -33.66
N PHE A 236 5.04 49.99 -34.92
CA PHE A 236 5.52 51.05 -35.79
C PHE A 236 4.36 51.89 -36.34
N PRO A 237 4.58 53.18 -36.65
CA PRO A 237 3.53 54.06 -37.14
C PRO A 237 3.11 53.73 -38.59
N PRO A 238 1.86 54.07 -38.98
CA PRO A 238 1.40 53.93 -40.36
C PRO A 238 2.28 54.74 -41.32
N GLY A 239 2.92 54.06 -42.29
CA GLY A 239 3.85 54.67 -43.24
C GLY A 239 5.33 54.37 -42.99
N ALA A 240 5.68 53.60 -41.95
CA ALA A 240 7.05 53.14 -41.72
C ALA A 240 7.59 52.34 -42.92
N THR A 241 8.81 52.68 -43.35
CA THR A 241 9.48 52.05 -44.48
C THR A 241 9.92 50.62 -44.15
N ALA A 242 10.10 49.76 -45.15
CA ALA A 242 10.58 48.39 -44.95
C ALA A 242 11.94 48.33 -44.22
N THR A 243 12.79 49.34 -44.42
CA THR A 243 14.10 49.46 -43.76
C THR A 243 13.95 49.73 -42.26
N GLU A 244 12.98 50.55 -41.86
CA GLU A 244 12.68 50.85 -40.46
C GLU A 244 12.07 49.64 -39.74
N GLN A 245 11.18 48.91 -40.41
CA GLN A 245 10.61 47.66 -39.89
C GLN A 245 11.71 46.60 -39.65
N GLN A 246 12.65 46.45 -40.59
CA GLN A 246 13.77 45.51 -40.44
C GLN A 246 14.73 45.90 -39.32
N LYS A 247 15.00 47.20 -39.14
CA LYS A 247 15.79 47.70 -38.00
C LYS A 247 15.10 47.42 -36.67
N LEU A 248 13.79 47.64 -36.58
CA LEU A 248 13.02 47.34 -35.37
C LEU A 248 13.05 45.83 -35.06
N LEU A 249 12.87 44.97 -36.08
CA LEU A 249 12.97 43.52 -35.90
C LEU A 249 14.36 43.06 -35.42
N THR A 250 15.41 43.62 -36.03
CA THR A 250 16.81 43.33 -35.62
C THR A 250 17.04 43.76 -34.17
N THR A 251 16.46 44.89 -33.79
CA THR A 251 16.53 45.43 -32.43
C THR A 251 15.77 44.55 -31.42
N LEU A 252 14.57 44.07 -31.77
CA LEU A 252 13.81 43.11 -30.96
C LEU A 252 14.57 41.79 -30.74
N GLN A 253 15.31 41.32 -31.74
CA GLN A 253 16.15 40.12 -31.62
C GLN A 253 17.36 40.36 -30.70
N ALA A 254 17.90 41.58 -30.65
CA ALA A 254 19.04 41.93 -29.80
C ALA A 254 18.67 42.12 -28.31
N ILE A 255 17.42 42.50 -28.01
CA ILE A 255 16.89 42.72 -26.65
C ILE A 255 17.04 41.52 -25.73
N GLN A 256 17.07 40.29 -26.27
CA GLN A 256 17.21 39.08 -25.46
C GLN A 256 18.59 38.98 -24.77
N THR A 257 19.58 39.76 -25.22
CA THR A 257 20.96 39.80 -24.70
C THR A 257 21.40 41.19 -24.23
N ASP A 258 20.84 42.27 -24.78
CA ASP A 258 21.26 43.64 -24.49
C ASP A 258 20.33 44.35 -23.49
N ALA A 259 20.93 45.07 -22.53
CA ALA A 259 20.22 45.73 -21.43
C ALA A 259 19.57 47.09 -21.78
N GLY A 260 19.67 47.57 -23.02
CA GLY A 260 19.17 48.88 -23.38
C GLY A 260 19.02 49.10 -24.88
N VAL A 261 18.05 49.93 -25.27
CA VAL A 261 17.63 50.12 -26.66
C VAL A 261 17.26 51.59 -26.89
N ILE A 262 17.62 52.15 -28.05
CA ILE A 262 17.20 53.49 -28.48
C ILE A 262 16.22 53.34 -29.63
N LEU A 263 15.05 53.98 -29.52
CA LEU A 263 13.99 53.94 -30.52
C LEU A 263 13.66 55.36 -31.02
N PRO A 264 13.34 55.54 -32.32
CA PRO A 264 12.79 56.78 -32.84
C PRO A 264 11.43 57.12 -32.22
N GLU A 265 11.09 58.40 -32.18
CA GLU A 265 9.80 58.88 -31.68
C GLU A 265 8.63 58.25 -32.46
N GLY A 266 7.70 57.62 -31.74
CA GLY A 266 6.55 56.90 -32.32
C GLY A 266 6.74 55.39 -32.55
N MET A 267 7.93 54.82 -32.31
CA MET A 267 8.12 53.36 -32.21
C MET A 267 8.12 52.91 -30.75
N THR A 268 7.41 51.83 -30.45
CA THR A 268 7.38 51.23 -29.11
C THR A 268 7.72 49.75 -29.17
N ILE A 269 8.35 49.27 -28.10
CA ILE A 269 8.56 47.86 -27.86
C ILE A 269 7.81 47.52 -26.58
N ASP A 270 6.79 46.69 -26.72
CA ASP A 270 6.02 46.17 -25.60
C ASP A 270 6.38 44.70 -25.40
N LEU A 271 6.70 44.32 -24.18
CA LEU A 271 6.78 42.90 -23.85
C LEU A 271 5.36 42.38 -23.69
N LEU A 272 4.99 41.39 -24.49
CA LEU A 272 3.71 40.70 -24.33
C LEU A 272 3.77 39.85 -23.07
N GLU A 273 3.52 40.50 -21.94
CA GLU A 273 3.26 39.82 -20.68
C GLU A 273 1.92 39.11 -20.80
N THR A 274 1.93 37.78 -20.66
CA THR A 274 0.68 37.07 -20.47
C THR A 274 0.22 37.37 -19.05
N LYS A 275 -0.64 38.38 -18.87
CA LYS A 275 -1.33 38.66 -17.60
C LYS A 275 -2.26 37.48 -17.26
N ARG A 276 -1.69 36.38 -16.77
CA ARG A 276 -2.44 35.23 -16.24
C ARG A 276 -2.87 35.57 -14.82
N THR A 277 -3.93 36.36 -14.68
CA THR A 277 -4.72 36.41 -13.44
C THR A 277 -5.43 35.07 -13.27
N GLY A 278 -4.77 34.12 -12.56
CA GLY A 278 -5.28 32.76 -12.31
C GLY A 278 -4.49 31.66 -13.01
N GLY A 279 -3.15 31.72 -12.99
CA GLY A 279 -2.30 30.69 -13.61
C GLY A 279 -2.60 29.30 -13.04
N ALA A 280 -2.69 28.29 -13.93
CA ALA A 280 -2.72 26.89 -13.51
C ALA A 280 -1.48 26.60 -12.66
N ASP A 281 -1.69 26.15 -11.43
CA ASP A 281 -0.59 25.76 -10.55
C ASP A 281 -0.01 24.43 -11.04
N TYR A 282 1.03 24.53 -11.86
CA TYR A 282 1.75 23.39 -12.40
C TYR A 282 2.33 22.52 -11.28
N ALA A 283 2.78 23.13 -10.16
CA ALA A 283 3.34 22.39 -9.04
C ALA A 283 2.24 21.57 -8.34
N ALA A 284 1.09 22.18 -8.05
CA ALA A 284 -0.03 21.47 -7.43
C ALA A 284 -0.50 20.25 -8.24
N LEU A 285 -0.51 20.33 -9.58
CA LEU A 285 -0.83 19.16 -10.40
C LEU A 285 0.25 18.07 -10.31
N CYS A 286 1.54 18.44 -10.27
CA CYS A 286 2.62 17.49 -10.05
C CYS A 286 2.49 16.80 -8.69
N ASP A 287 2.23 17.55 -7.63
CA ASP A 287 2.08 17.04 -6.27
C ASP A 287 0.87 16.11 -6.15
N TYR A 288 -0.27 16.47 -6.77
CA TYR A 288 -1.44 15.61 -6.84
C TYR A 288 -1.13 14.28 -7.54
N MET A 289 -0.39 14.31 -8.65
CA MET A 289 -0.01 13.09 -9.37
C MET A 289 0.98 12.25 -8.56
N ASP A 290 1.90 12.86 -7.82
CA ASP A 290 2.84 12.15 -6.95
C ASP A 290 2.16 11.53 -5.73
N ALA A 291 1.14 12.20 -5.18
CA ALA A 291 0.26 11.63 -4.16
C ALA A 291 -0.56 10.45 -4.71
N ALA A 292 -1.10 10.55 -5.92
CA ALA A 292 -1.82 9.44 -6.57
C ALA A 292 -0.90 8.22 -6.80
N ILE A 293 0.34 8.45 -7.25
CA ILE A 293 1.34 7.38 -7.42
C ILE A 293 1.68 6.71 -6.09
N ALA A 294 1.86 7.50 -5.03
CA ALA A 294 2.12 6.98 -3.68
C ALA A 294 0.93 6.14 -3.19
N LYS A 295 -0.30 6.65 -3.33
CA LYS A 295 -1.51 5.93 -2.91
C LYS A 295 -1.70 4.63 -3.67
N LEU A 296 -1.48 4.61 -4.99
CA LEU A 296 -1.57 3.39 -5.79
C LEU A 296 -0.50 2.35 -5.41
N THR A 297 0.71 2.80 -5.05
CA THR A 297 1.84 1.89 -4.82
C THR A 297 1.93 1.44 -3.37
N LEU A 298 1.74 2.34 -2.42
CA LEU A 298 1.93 2.13 -0.98
C LEU A 298 0.62 2.09 -0.20
N GLY A 299 -0.54 2.30 -0.85
CA GLY A 299 -1.85 2.38 -0.20
C GLY A 299 -2.13 3.72 0.49
N GLN A 300 -1.12 4.57 0.61
CA GLN A 300 -1.18 5.82 1.37
C GLN A 300 -0.37 6.93 0.71
N VAL A 301 -0.70 8.18 1.08
CA VAL A 301 0.09 9.35 0.72
C VAL A 301 1.03 9.62 1.90
N MET A 302 2.34 9.52 1.68
CA MET A 302 3.32 9.96 2.67
C MET A 302 3.21 11.49 2.74
N THR A 303 2.44 12.02 3.68
CA THR A 303 2.46 13.46 3.96
C THR A 303 3.55 13.72 4.99
N SER A 304 4.57 14.49 4.59
CA SER A 304 5.49 15.13 5.54
C SER A 304 4.73 16.08 6.49
N GLU A 305 3.46 16.36 6.20
CA GLU A 305 2.46 16.99 7.07
C GLU A 305 1.79 16.02 8.05
N ALA A 306 2.49 14.97 8.50
CA ALA A 306 2.12 14.18 9.68
C ALA A 306 2.27 15.00 10.98
N VAL A 307 1.77 16.24 10.98
CA VAL A 307 1.77 17.20 12.11
C VAL A 307 0.58 16.94 13.04
N GLY A 308 -0.25 15.93 12.76
CA GLY A 308 -1.46 15.63 13.54
C GLY A 308 -1.48 14.24 14.16
N GLY A 309 -0.73 14.05 15.25
CA GLY A 309 -0.94 12.97 16.23
C GLY A 309 -0.37 11.58 15.90
N GLN A 310 0.18 10.93 16.93
CA GLN A 310 0.82 9.61 16.90
C GLN A 310 -0.10 8.51 16.32
N TYR A 311 -1.41 8.61 16.56
CA TYR A 311 -2.43 7.67 16.06
C TYR A 311 -2.57 7.61 14.52
N LYS A 312 -2.31 8.71 13.79
CA LYS A 312 -2.39 8.70 12.33
C LYS A 312 -1.20 8.00 11.67
N ALA A 313 -0.04 7.99 12.33
CA ALA A 313 1.14 7.28 11.85
C ALA A 313 0.99 5.75 12.00
N GLU A 314 0.41 5.27 13.11
CA GLU A 314 0.18 3.84 13.34
C GLU A 314 -0.79 3.22 12.31
N VAL A 315 -1.90 3.88 12.00
CA VAL A 315 -2.86 3.42 10.96
C VAL A 315 -2.20 3.40 9.57
N GLN A 316 -1.34 4.36 9.30
CA GLN A 316 -0.59 4.48 8.05
C GLN A 316 0.42 3.34 7.86
N ASP A 317 1.13 2.96 8.91
CA ASP A 317 2.03 1.81 8.87
C ASP A 317 1.26 0.49 8.68
N GLY A 318 0.08 0.33 9.32
CA GLY A 318 -0.77 -0.87 9.15
C GLY A 318 -1.17 -1.15 7.69
N VAL A 319 -1.63 -0.13 6.94
CA VAL A 319 -2.02 -0.30 5.52
C VAL A 319 -0.84 -0.75 4.64
N LYS A 320 0.35 -0.24 4.95
CA LYS A 320 1.56 -0.62 4.22
C LYS A 320 1.96 -2.06 4.56
N ASP A 321 1.84 -2.47 5.81
CA ASP A 321 2.15 -3.82 6.24
C ASP A 321 1.16 -4.84 5.63
N ASP A 322 -0.12 -4.49 5.49
CA ASP A 322 -1.09 -5.32 4.76
C ASP A 322 -0.68 -5.57 3.30
N LEU A 323 -0.22 -4.53 2.60
CA LEU A 323 0.28 -4.67 1.23
C LEU A 323 1.57 -5.51 1.15
N VAL A 324 2.46 -5.33 2.13
CA VAL A 324 3.72 -6.09 2.22
C VAL A 324 3.43 -7.56 2.49
N LYS A 325 2.47 -7.86 3.37
CA LYS A 325 1.97 -9.21 3.65
C LYS A 325 1.37 -9.85 2.43
N SER A 326 0.46 -9.15 1.74
CA SER A 326 -0.14 -9.63 0.49
C SER A 326 0.91 -9.93 -0.58
N ASP A 327 1.93 -9.09 -0.73
CA ASP A 327 3.01 -9.31 -1.69
C ASP A 327 3.90 -10.50 -1.31
N ALA A 328 4.23 -10.61 -0.02
CA ALA A 328 5.01 -11.71 0.51
C ALA A 328 4.28 -13.05 0.33
N ASP A 329 3.00 -13.10 0.64
CA ASP A 329 2.15 -14.28 0.48
C ASP A 329 2.03 -14.69 -0.99
N LEU A 330 1.85 -13.74 -1.91
CA LEU A 330 1.83 -14.01 -3.36
C LEU A 330 3.13 -14.68 -3.83
N LEU A 331 4.28 -14.14 -3.42
CA LEU A 331 5.60 -14.65 -3.79
C LEU A 331 5.86 -16.02 -3.17
N CYS A 332 5.59 -16.18 -1.88
CA CYS A 332 5.78 -17.43 -1.17
C CYS A 332 4.81 -18.52 -1.62
N ASP A 333 3.52 -18.24 -1.81
CA ASP A 333 2.54 -19.20 -2.31
C ASP A 333 2.88 -19.68 -3.72
N SER A 334 3.24 -18.77 -4.64
CA SER A 334 3.65 -19.17 -5.98
C SER A 334 4.92 -20.02 -5.99
N PHE A 335 5.88 -19.73 -5.11
CA PHE A 335 7.08 -20.56 -4.92
C PHE A 335 6.73 -21.93 -4.32
N ASN A 336 5.82 -21.96 -3.33
CA ASN A 336 5.32 -23.16 -2.67
C ASN A 336 4.58 -24.08 -3.65
N ARG A 337 3.77 -23.54 -4.56
CA ARG A 337 3.01 -24.32 -5.57
C ARG A 337 3.90 -24.87 -6.68
N GLY A 338 5.00 -24.19 -7.00
CA GLY A 338 5.94 -24.62 -8.04
C GLY A 338 7.23 -25.20 -7.47
N PRO A 339 8.32 -24.41 -7.39
CA PRO A 339 9.65 -24.87 -7.00
C PRO A 339 9.72 -25.77 -5.77
N VAL A 340 8.98 -25.46 -4.69
CA VAL A 340 9.01 -26.29 -3.47
C VAL A 340 8.50 -27.70 -3.74
N ARG A 341 7.34 -27.82 -4.41
CA ARG A 341 6.79 -29.13 -4.77
C ARG A 341 7.76 -29.92 -5.65
N TRP A 342 8.37 -29.27 -6.64
CA TRP A 342 9.33 -29.93 -7.53
C TRP A 342 10.56 -30.42 -6.79
N LEU A 343 11.14 -29.60 -5.90
CA LEU A 343 12.28 -29.97 -5.07
C LEU A 343 11.95 -31.19 -4.19
N VAL A 344 10.77 -31.21 -3.59
CA VAL A 344 10.33 -32.31 -2.73
C VAL A 344 10.08 -33.57 -3.55
N ASP A 345 9.37 -33.46 -4.67
CA ASP A 345 9.10 -34.61 -5.55
C ASP A 345 10.40 -35.28 -6.04
N PHE A 346 11.45 -34.49 -6.31
CA PHE A 346 12.73 -35.03 -6.78
C PHE A 346 13.54 -35.76 -5.68
N ASN A 347 13.35 -35.44 -4.40
CA ASN A 347 14.21 -35.94 -3.32
C ASN A 347 13.46 -36.82 -2.31
N TYR A 348 12.20 -36.51 -2.03
CA TYR A 348 11.37 -37.12 -1.00
C TYR A 348 9.93 -37.37 -1.50
N PRO A 349 9.75 -38.21 -2.55
CA PRO A 349 8.42 -38.53 -3.05
C PRO A 349 7.54 -39.10 -1.93
N GLY A 350 6.32 -38.56 -1.79
CA GLY A 350 5.36 -38.94 -0.73
C GLY A 350 5.52 -38.19 0.59
N ALA A 351 6.48 -37.27 0.71
CA ALA A 351 6.52 -36.30 1.80
C ALA A 351 5.40 -35.26 1.65
N ALA A 352 4.89 -34.77 2.78
CA ALA A 352 4.04 -33.60 2.81
C ALA A 352 4.90 -32.37 2.48
N TYR A 353 4.40 -31.52 1.57
CA TYR A 353 5.16 -30.36 1.09
C TYR A 353 5.34 -29.34 2.22
N PRO A 354 6.59 -28.94 2.54
CA PRO A 354 6.85 -27.83 3.45
C PRO A 354 6.38 -26.51 2.81
N LYS A 355 6.27 -25.47 3.63
CA LYS A 355 5.90 -24.13 3.17
C LYS A 355 6.94 -23.12 3.61
N VAL A 356 7.38 -22.27 2.70
CA VAL A 356 8.07 -21.02 3.03
C VAL A 356 7.07 -19.89 3.11
N TRP A 357 7.24 -18.98 4.05
CA TRP A 357 6.46 -17.75 4.21
C TRP A 357 7.33 -16.65 4.83
N ARG A 358 6.91 -15.38 4.76
CA ARG A 358 7.60 -14.26 5.44
C ARG A 358 6.76 -13.75 6.60
N ARG A 359 7.43 -13.47 7.71
CA ARG A 359 6.83 -13.05 8.98
C ARG A 359 6.55 -11.55 9.00
N VAL A 360 5.51 -11.11 8.29
CA VAL A 360 5.17 -9.68 8.19
C VAL A 360 4.49 -9.17 9.45
N ASP A 361 3.73 -10.03 10.14
CA ASP A 361 3.15 -9.68 11.43
C ASP A 361 4.20 -9.83 12.53
N ASP A 362 4.42 -8.76 13.29
CA ASP A 362 4.97 -8.86 14.62
C ASP A 362 3.84 -9.29 15.57
N ASP A 363 3.37 -10.54 15.44
CA ASP A 363 2.34 -11.19 16.30
C ASP A 363 2.73 -11.24 17.80
N ASN A 364 3.76 -10.52 18.18
CA ASN A 364 4.60 -10.70 19.33
C ASN A 364 5.05 -9.38 19.95
N ASP A 365 4.85 -8.25 19.27
CA ASP A 365 5.07 -6.94 19.85
C ASP A 365 3.78 -6.57 20.57
N ILE A 366 3.69 -7.00 21.83
CA ILE A 366 2.63 -6.54 22.71
C ILE A 366 2.91 -5.05 22.91
N PRO A 367 2.00 -4.14 22.50
CA PRO A 367 2.25 -2.72 22.68
C PRO A 367 2.56 -2.47 24.15
N PRO A 368 3.47 -1.53 24.49
CA PRO A 368 3.93 -1.33 25.87
C PRO A 368 2.78 -1.25 26.89
N ASP A 369 1.66 -0.66 26.49
CA ASP A 369 0.45 -0.55 27.30
C ASP A 369 -0.26 -1.88 27.53
N ALA A 370 -0.34 -2.76 26.51
CA ALA A 370 -0.88 -4.11 26.67
C ALA A 370 0.07 -5.01 27.46
N LEU A 371 1.40 -4.79 27.38
CA LEU A 371 2.38 -5.51 28.18
C LEU A 371 2.29 -5.09 29.65
N ASN A 372 2.11 -3.79 29.91
CA ASN A 372 1.82 -3.25 31.23
C ASN A 372 0.49 -3.77 31.78
N ALA A 373 -0.59 -3.75 30.98
CA ALA A 373 -1.89 -4.29 31.38
C ALA A 373 -1.82 -5.80 31.67
N TYR A 374 -1.08 -6.56 30.85
CA TYR A 374 -0.79 -7.96 31.09
C TYR A 374 0.00 -8.16 32.39
N ALA A 375 1.08 -7.41 32.61
CA ALA A 375 1.87 -7.47 33.84
C ALA A 375 1.04 -7.16 35.10
N MET A 376 0.13 -6.18 35.02
CA MET A 376 -0.79 -5.84 36.12
C MET A 376 -1.92 -6.87 36.32
N GLY A 377 -2.31 -7.58 35.25
CA GLY A 377 -3.47 -8.48 35.24
C GLY A 377 -3.14 -9.97 35.39
N VAL A 378 -1.95 -10.41 35.00
CA VAL A 378 -1.58 -11.84 34.92
C VAL A 378 -1.66 -12.53 36.28
N GLU A 379 -1.31 -11.83 37.36
CA GLU A 379 -1.44 -12.36 38.72
C GLU A 379 -2.92 -12.57 39.12
N ARG A 380 -3.83 -11.70 38.65
CA ARG A 380 -5.28 -11.85 38.88
C ARG A 380 -5.85 -12.99 38.04
N LEU A 381 -5.44 -13.11 36.78
CA LEU A 381 -5.86 -14.18 35.89
C LEU A 381 -5.39 -15.56 36.36
N ALA A 382 -4.15 -15.66 36.86
CA ALA A 382 -3.61 -16.90 37.41
C ALA A 382 -4.39 -17.41 38.65
N ARG A 383 -5.13 -16.54 39.33
CA ARG A 383 -6.04 -16.93 40.43
C ARG A 383 -7.35 -17.54 39.93
N LEU A 384 -7.74 -17.24 38.70
CA LEU A 384 -8.99 -17.71 38.08
C LEU A 384 -8.77 -18.93 37.18
N MET A 385 -7.58 -19.08 36.58
CA MET A 385 -7.23 -20.20 35.70
C MET A 385 -5.73 -20.54 35.75
N PRO A 386 -5.34 -21.82 35.60
CA PRO A 386 -3.93 -22.18 35.49
C PRO A 386 -3.31 -21.65 34.20
N ILE A 387 -2.24 -20.87 34.34
CA ILE A 387 -1.47 -20.32 33.21
C ILE A 387 -0.08 -20.98 33.22
N PRO A 388 0.36 -21.64 32.13
CA PRO A 388 1.71 -22.22 32.04
C PRO A 388 2.79 -21.13 32.11
N ALA A 389 3.87 -21.34 32.88
CA ALA A 389 4.96 -20.37 32.99
C ALA A 389 5.63 -20.05 31.62
N ARG A 390 5.75 -21.06 30.74
CA ARG A 390 6.23 -20.89 29.35
C ARG A 390 5.46 -19.82 28.57
N HIS A 391 4.16 -19.69 28.86
CA HIS A 391 3.29 -18.73 28.18
C HIS A 391 3.69 -17.29 28.49
N ILE A 392 4.23 -17.02 29.69
CA ILE A 392 4.70 -15.71 30.10
C ILE A 392 5.98 -15.35 29.33
N TYR A 393 6.92 -16.28 29.17
CA TYR A 393 8.13 -16.08 28.36
C TYR A 393 7.80 -15.89 26.87
N GLU A 394 6.84 -16.67 26.35
CA GLU A 394 6.34 -16.53 24.98
C GLU A 394 5.71 -15.15 24.72
N ILE A 395 4.92 -14.63 25.66
CA ILE A 395 4.25 -13.33 25.57
C ILE A 395 5.24 -12.17 25.76
N THR A 396 6.09 -12.24 26.78
CA THR A 396 7.01 -11.14 27.14
C THR A 396 8.28 -11.09 26.30
N LYS A 397 8.55 -12.14 25.50
CA LYS A 397 9.80 -12.34 24.74
C LYS A 397 11.08 -12.34 25.59
N ILE A 398 10.94 -12.49 26.90
CA ILE A 398 12.05 -12.77 27.78
C ILE A 398 12.46 -14.24 27.53
N PRO A 399 13.72 -14.53 27.17
CA PRO A 399 14.16 -15.90 26.97
C PRO A 399 14.02 -16.70 28.27
N GLU A 400 13.65 -17.97 28.14
CA GLU A 400 13.63 -18.87 29.30
C GLU A 400 15.05 -19.01 29.86
N PRO A 401 15.20 -18.96 31.19
CA PRO A 401 16.51 -19.06 31.79
C PRO A 401 17.14 -20.44 31.52
N SER A 402 18.41 -20.44 31.11
CA SER A 402 19.20 -21.62 30.76
C SER A 402 20.56 -21.61 31.49
N GLY A 403 20.87 -22.71 32.18
CA GLY A 403 22.16 -22.87 32.88
C GLY A 403 22.29 -22.01 34.14
N GLU A 404 23.48 -21.43 34.36
CA GLU A 404 23.83 -20.60 35.52
C GLU A 404 23.88 -19.10 35.17
N GLU A 405 22.93 -18.61 34.40
CA GLU A 405 22.87 -17.18 34.08
C GLU A 405 22.27 -16.35 35.22
N ALA A 406 22.76 -15.12 35.36
CA ALA A 406 22.35 -14.23 36.44
C ALA A 406 20.91 -13.74 36.23
N LEU A 407 20.03 -14.04 37.17
CA LEU A 407 18.62 -13.68 37.12
C LEU A 407 18.35 -12.36 37.86
N LEU A 408 17.50 -11.52 37.27
CA LEU A 408 16.93 -10.34 37.94
C LEU A 408 15.95 -10.80 39.02
N THR A 409 16.30 -10.63 40.29
CA THR A 409 15.40 -10.88 41.43
C THR A 409 14.68 -9.59 41.84
N PRO A 410 13.38 -9.64 42.18
CA PRO A 410 12.67 -8.47 42.66
C PRO A 410 13.34 -7.95 43.96
N PRO A 411 13.38 -6.62 44.17
CA PRO A 411 13.91 -6.05 45.40
C PRO A 411 13.12 -6.61 46.59
N THR A 412 13.83 -7.22 47.54
CA THR A 412 13.21 -7.76 48.76
C THR A 412 12.69 -6.59 49.58
N ALA A 413 11.38 -6.42 49.67
CA ALA A 413 10.79 -5.42 50.55
C ALA A 413 11.19 -5.73 52.00
N PRO A 414 11.72 -4.77 52.77
CA PRO A 414 12.08 -5.01 54.15
C PRO A 414 10.83 -5.32 54.98
N THR A 415 10.80 -6.51 55.58
CA THR A 415 9.79 -6.92 56.55
C THR A 415 9.89 -6.05 57.79
N GLN A 416 9.02 -5.03 57.92
CA GLN A 416 8.79 -4.38 59.22
C GLN A 416 7.52 -4.94 59.84
N ALA A 417 7.72 -5.79 60.85
CA ALA A 417 6.76 -6.02 61.91
C ALA A 417 6.80 -4.82 62.86
N GLY A 418 5.73 -4.05 62.93
CA GLY A 418 5.62 -2.88 63.81
C GLY A 418 4.20 -2.31 63.79
N GLY A 419 3.60 -2.17 64.96
CA GLY A 419 2.17 -1.93 65.14
C GLY A 419 1.64 -0.60 64.65
N LEU A 420 0.32 -0.57 64.52
CA LEU A 420 -0.50 0.62 64.27
C LEU A 420 -0.19 1.72 65.29
N GLN A 421 0.35 2.84 64.81
CA GLN A 421 0.14 4.15 65.40
C GLN A 421 -0.19 5.14 64.30
N SER A 422 -1.40 5.67 64.38
CA SER A 422 -1.83 6.89 63.73
C SER A 422 -1.01 8.06 64.29
N GLY A 423 -0.23 8.71 63.44
CA GLY A 423 0.49 9.94 63.75
C GLY A 423 0.79 10.67 62.46
N SER A 424 0.02 11.71 62.17
CA SER A 424 0.31 12.73 61.17
C SER A 424 1.73 13.28 61.34
N LEU A 425 2.41 13.61 60.24
CA LEU A 425 3.22 14.82 60.11
C LEU A 425 3.67 15.00 58.65
N ASP A 426 3.62 16.25 58.24
CA ASP A 426 3.86 16.83 56.93
C ASP A 426 5.23 16.51 56.33
N ALA A 427 5.25 16.34 55.00
CA ALA A 427 6.44 16.52 54.17
C ALA A 427 6.02 16.95 52.76
N ASP A 428 6.49 18.13 52.37
CA ASP A 428 6.25 18.80 51.08
C ASP A 428 6.44 17.88 49.86
N PRO A 429 5.59 17.98 48.82
CA PRO A 429 5.90 17.38 47.53
C PRO A 429 7.09 18.11 46.89
N PRO A 430 8.08 17.40 46.34
CA PRO A 430 9.20 18.04 45.66
C PRO A 430 8.71 18.73 44.38
N ALA A 431 9.00 20.03 44.29
CA ALA A 431 8.79 20.84 43.10
C ALA A 431 9.55 20.26 41.91
N PHE A 432 8.81 19.70 40.95
CA PHE A 432 9.24 19.60 39.56
C PHE A 432 8.63 20.77 38.80
N ALA A 433 9.49 21.46 38.06
CA ALA A 433 9.22 22.72 37.40
C ALA A 433 7.98 22.65 36.49
N GLU A 434 6.96 23.44 36.82
CA GLU A 434 5.99 23.93 35.84
C GLU A 434 6.75 24.84 34.86
N SER A 435 6.80 24.43 33.59
CA SER A 435 7.03 25.37 32.50
C SER A 435 5.67 25.95 32.11
N ASP A 436 5.55 27.26 32.26
CA ASP A 436 4.36 28.09 32.03
C ASP A 436 3.46 27.61 30.87
N GLY A 437 2.32 27.00 31.23
CA GLY A 437 1.22 26.67 30.34
C GLY A 437 0.30 27.84 30.00
N GLU A 438 0.67 29.08 30.35
CA GLU A 438 -0.16 30.27 30.12
C GLU A 438 -0.29 30.65 28.64
N GLY A 439 0.59 30.19 27.76
CA GLY A 439 0.49 30.46 26.31
C GLY A 439 -0.54 29.59 25.58
N ALA A 440 -0.66 28.31 25.96
CA ALA A 440 -1.54 27.37 25.27
C ALA A 440 -2.99 27.53 25.71
N GLN A 441 -3.25 27.75 27.00
CA GLN A 441 -4.60 27.96 27.50
C GLN A 441 -5.17 29.30 27.03
N ALA A 442 -4.36 30.38 26.99
CA ALA A 442 -4.80 31.66 26.46
C ALA A 442 -5.08 31.64 24.93
N LEU A 443 -4.40 30.78 24.16
CA LEU A 443 -4.69 30.57 22.74
C LEU A 443 -5.98 29.76 22.54
N ILE A 444 -6.20 28.71 23.35
CA ILE A 444 -7.44 27.92 23.35
C ILE A 444 -8.64 28.78 23.80
N ASP A 445 -8.46 29.61 24.82
CA ASP A 445 -9.52 30.48 25.34
C ASP A 445 -9.80 31.65 24.36
N ALA A 446 -8.76 32.19 23.67
CA ALA A 446 -8.94 33.22 22.64
C ALA A 446 -9.55 32.70 21.33
N GLU A 447 -9.41 31.41 21.00
CA GLU A 447 -10.15 30.76 19.91
C GLU A 447 -11.54 30.27 20.35
N GLY A 448 -11.73 29.96 21.63
CA GLY A 448 -13.02 29.58 22.21
C GLY A 448 -14.05 30.72 22.27
N GLU A 449 -13.62 31.98 22.40
CA GLU A 449 -14.51 33.15 22.35
C GLU A 449 -15.10 33.43 20.94
N ARG A 450 -14.65 32.69 19.91
CA ARG A 450 -15.25 32.69 18.57
C ARG A 450 -16.21 31.53 18.33
N ASP A 451 -16.70 30.85 19.36
CA ASP A 451 -17.65 29.76 19.17
C ASP A 451 -19.03 30.28 18.72
N PRO A 452 -19.48 30.06 17.46
CA PRO A 452 -20.84 30.41 17.01
C PRO A 452 -21.95 29.54 17.63
N GLY A 453 -21.65 28.70 18.63
CA GLY A 453 -22.59 27.83 19.34
C GLY A 453 -22.37 26.33 19.12
N TRP A 454 -21.19 25.93 18.63
CA TRP A 454 -20.81 24.52 18.45
C TRP A 454 -20.88 23.73 19.75
N GLY A 455 -20.41 24.28 20.87
CA GLY A 455 -20.46 23.60 22.17
C GLY A 455 -21.90 23.23 22.55
N GLN A 456 -22.84 24.17 22.39
CA GLN A 456 -24.24 23.97 22.76
C GLN A 456 -24.96 22.99 21.82
N VAL A 457 -24.69 23.02 20.52
CA VAL A 457 -25.27 22.09 19.54
C VAL A 457 -24.72 20.67 19.72
N MET A 458 -23.41 20.53 20.00
CA MET A 458 -22.79 19.23 20.26
C MET A 458 -23.23 18.64 21.61
N ASP A 459 -23.39 19.47 22.64
CA ASP A 459 -23.92 19.03 23.93
C ASP A 459 -25.37 18.57 23.84
N GLU A 460 -26.22 19.26 23.08
CA GLU A 460 -27.62 18.83 22.84
C GLU A 460 -27.70 17.54 22.01
N LEU A 461 -26.86 17.40 20.98
CA LEU A 461 -26.78 16.20 20.13
C LEU A 461 -26.29 14.97 20.91
N LEU A 462 -25.34 15.17 21.84
CA LEU A 462 -24.71 14.11 22.62
C LEU A 462 -25.32 13.93 24.02
N ALA A 463 -26.27 14.78 24.43
CA ALA A 463 -26.95 14.69 25.73
C ALA A 463 -27.53 13.30 26.06
N PRO A 464 -28.14 12.55 25.12
CA PRO A 464 -28.64 11.20 25.41
C PRO A 464 -27.52 10.22 25.79
N LEU A 465 -26.35 10.37 25.16
CA LEU A 465 -25.16 9.56 25.41
C LEU A 465 -24.56 9.87 26.79
N PHE A 466 -24.43 11.16 27.12
CA PHE A 466 -23.92 11.58 28.41
C PHE A 466 -24.87 11.24 29.57
N SER A 467 -26.19 11.31 29.36
CA SER A 467 -27.18 10.87 30.36
C SER A 467 -27.10 9.37 30.63
N ALA A 468 -26.92 8.54 29.59
CA ALA A 468 -26.78 7.08 29.75
C ALA A 468 -25.48 6.68 30.48
N LEU A 469 -24.40 7.42 30.26
CA LEU A 469 -23.14 7.27 31.00
C LEU A 469 -23.29 7.71 32.46
N ALA A 470 -24.00 8.82 32.72
CA ALA A 470 -24.25 9.31 34.08
C ALA A 470 -25.18 8.38 34.90
N GLU A 471 -26.09 7.66 34.22
CA GLU A 471 -26.91 6.60 34.82
C GLU A 471 -26.15 5.30 35.09
N GLY A 472 -24.85 5.24 34.73
CA GLY A 472 -23.97 4.11 35.03
C GLY A 472 -24.18 2.90 34.11
N GLN A 473 -24.74 3.09 32.91
CA GLN A 473 -24.93 2.00 31.95
C GLN A 473 -23.59 1.54 31.37
N ALA A 474 -23.43 0.22 31.23
CA ALA A 474 -22.20 -0.36 30.70
C ALA A 474 -22.03 -0.03 29.20
N PRO A 475 -20.80 0.16 28.71
CA PRO A 475 -20.54 0.58 27.33
C PRO A 475 -21.22 -0.31 26.26
N GLU A 476 -21.34 -1.62 26.51
CA GLU A 476 -21.98 -2.55 25.59
C GLU A 476 -23.49 -2.32 25.46
N GLN A 477 -24.14 -1.82 26.52
CA GLN A 477 -25.57 -1.51 26.52
C GLN A 477 -25.88 -0.18 25.82
N ILE A 478 -24.94 0.76 25.89
CA ILE A 478 -25.01 2.05 25.19
C ILE A 478 -24.86 1.83 23.68
N LEU A 479 -23.89 1.02 23.27
CA LEU A 479 -23.67 0.66 21.86
C LEU A 479 -24.87 -0.08 21.26
N ALA A 480 -25.50 -0.98 22.01
CA ALA A 480 -26.68 -1.73 21.54
C ALA A 480 -27.93 -0.86 21.29
N ARG A 481 -27.97 0.35 21.87
CA ARG A 481 -29.08 1.31 21.72
C ARG A 481 -28.76 2.46 20.77
N MET A 482 -27.56 2.50 20.19
CA MET A 482 -27.18 3.53 19.22
C MET A 482 -28.07 3.51 17.99
N ASP A 483 -28.54 2.33 17.54
CA ASP A 483 -29.47 2.22 16.40
C ASP A 483 -30.83 2.87 16.68
N GLU A 484 -31.24 3.01 17.95
CA GLU A 484 -32.47 3.69 18.36
C GLU A 484 -32.27 5.20 18.53
N TRP A 485 -31.07 5.64 18.94
CA TRP A 485 -30.78 7.05 19.21
C TRP A 485 -30.34 7.81 17.96
N TYR A 486 -29.60 7.15 17.06
CA TYR A 486 -29.10 7.76 15.83
C TYR A 486 -30.21 8.40 14.97
N PRO A 487 -31.40 7.79 14.80
CA PRO A 487 -32.50 8.41 14.05
C PRO A 487 -33.22 9.55 14.79
N ALA A 488 -33.02 9.68 16.10
CA ALA A 488 -33.65 10.68 16.96
C ALA A 488 -32.73 11.87 17.28
N MET A 489 -31.45 11.79 16.89
CA MET A 489 -30.52 12.91 16.95
C MET A 489 -30.90 13.93 15.87
N ASP A 490 -31.39 15.09 16.29
CA ASP A 490 -31.67 16.22 15.37
C ASP A 490 -30.34 16.84 14.93
N ASP A 491 -29.79 16.32 13.84
CA ASP A 491 -28.59 16.86 13.20
C ASP A 491 -28.88 18.16 12.43
N GLY A 492 -30.14 18.58 12.36
CA GLY A 492 -30.57 19.78 11.65
C GLY A 492 -29.86 21.03 12.14
N ALA A 493 -29.70 21.19 13.46
CA ALA A 493 -28.97 22.33 14.04
C ALA A 493 -27.47 22.32 13.67
N LEU A 494 -26.86 21.14 13.62
CA LEU A 494 -25.46 20.95 13.22
C LEU A 494 -25.26 21.22 11.73
N VAL A 495 -26.18 20.74 10.90
CA VAL A 495 -26.21 21.01 9.46
C VAL A 495 -26.41 22.50 9.18
N ASP A 496 -27.31 23.17 9.90
CA ASP A 496 -27.54 24.61 9.75
C ASP A 496 -26.30 25.43 10.14
N LEU A 497 -25.60 25.01 11.20
CA LEU A 497 -24.40 25.69 11.70
C LEU A 497 -23.18 25.44 10.79
N LEU A 498 -23.01 24.21 10.28
CA LEU A 498 -22.06 23.88 9.19
C LEU A 498 -22.37 24.68 7.93
N THR A 499 -23.64 24.78 7.56
CA THR A 499 -24.07 25.53 6.37
C THR A 499 -23.79 27.02 6.52
N ARG A 500 -24.02 27.59 7.70
CA ARG A 500 -23.67 28.99 8.00
C ARG A 500 -22.16 29.22 8.05
N ALA A 501 -21.39 28.27 8.59
CA ALA A 501 -19.93 28.35 8.63
C ALA A 501 -19.32 28.26 7.22
N ILE A 502 -19.83 27.36 6.37
CA ILE A 502 -19.46 27.25 4.96
C ILE A 502 -19.88 28.52 4.21
N ALA A 503 -21.09 29.03 4.42
CA ALA A 503 -21.56 30.27 3.79
C ALA A 503 -20.77 31.50 4.26
N ALA A 504 -20.34 31.56 5.53
CA ALA A 504 -19.47 32.61 6.05
C ALA A 504 -18.05 32.50 5.48
N ALA A 505 -17.52 31.29 5.33
CA ALA A 505 -16.25 31.03 4.66
C ALA A 505 -16.30 31.40 3.17
N GLU A 506 -17.41 31.08 2.49
CA GLU A 506 -17.66 31.52 1.10
C GLU A 506 -17.83 33.03 0.98
N ALA A 507 -18.53 33.68 1.92
CA ALA A 507 -18.70 35.13 1.93
C ALA A 507 -17.39 35.87 2.22
N SER A 508 -16.56 35.36 3.12
CA SER A 508 -15.19 35.84 3.36
C SER A 508 -14.31 35.64 2.12
N GLY A 509 -14.37 34.46 1.48
CA GLY A 509 -13.69 34.22 0.20
C GLY A 509 -14.19 35.12 -0.93
N ARG A 510 -15.48 35.49 -0.96
CA ARG A 510 -16.04 36.45 -1.92
C ARG A 510 -15.67 37.90 -1.60
N LEU A 511 -15.50 38.28 -0.33
CA LEU A 511 -15.00 39.60 0.08
C LEU A 511 -13.51 39.76 -0.24
N GLU A 512 -12.71 38.68 -0.14
CA GLU A 512 -11.33 38.64 -0.63
C GLU A 512 -11.25 38.74 -2.17
N VAL A 513 -12.24 38.22 -2.89
CA VAL A 513 -12.37 38.36 -4.35
C VAL A 513 -12.98 39.70 -4.79
N GLY A 514 -13.80 40.33 -3.94
CA GLY A 514 -14.49 41.61 -4.19
C GLY A 514 -13.71 42.87 -3.79
N GLY A 515 -12.58 42.74 -3.09
CA GLY A 515 -11.67 43.84 -2.74
C GLY A 515 -10.79 44.35 -3.89
N ARG A 516 -10.97 43.84 -5.12
CA ARG A 516 -10.41 44.41 -6.36
C ARG A 516 -11.52 45.13 -7.14
N ALA A 517 -11.79 46.37 -6.74
CA ALA A 517 -12.31 47.42 -7.60
C ALA A 517 -11.39 48.65 -7.47
#